data_AF-A0AAJ6FRT3-F1
#
_entry.id   AF-A0AAJ6FRT3-F1
#
_cell.length_a   1.000
_cell.length_b   1.000
_cell.length_c   1.000
_cell.angle_alpha   90.00
_cell.angle_beta   90.00
_cell.angle_gamma   90.00
#
_symmetry.space_group_name_H-M   'P 1'
#
loop_
_entity.id
_entity.type
_entity.pdbx_description
1 polymer ?
#
loop_
_entity_poly.entity_id
_entity_poly.type
_entity_poly.pdbx_seq_one_letter_code
_entity_poly.pdbx_strand_id
1 'polypeptide(L)'
;MSQIAIDSPVTKRKGIFSRAWSALNTKAAKSLYKYVAVPLVLWMAARGFAQAADLAKEGVQDAGDTFGSGSSVMYYIMIAEAILIFLAFMKTQNPALLLLIPVFIVGTKIVFGLIGGAPSGTP
;
A
#
# COMPACT_ATOMS: atom_id res chain seq x y z
N MET A 1 35.89 7.94 45.35
CA MET A 1 34.65 8.44 44.69
C MET A 1 34.04 7.27 43.93
N SER A 2 32.94 6.71 44.42
CA SER A 2 32.26 5.57 43.78
C SER A 2 31.20 6.10 42.81
N GLN A 3 31.32 5.80 41.52
CA GLN A 3 30.28 6.13 40.53
C GLN A 3 29.05 5.25 40.76
N ILE A 4 27.91 5.89 41.00
CA ILE A 4 26.60 5.24 40.95
C ILE A 4 26.32 4.91 39.49
N ALA A 5 26.51 3.65 39.11
CA ALA A 5 26.02 3.12 37.84
C ALA A 5 24.49 3.02 37.91
N ILE A 6 23.80 4.03 37.38
CA ILE A 6 22.34 3.98 37.20
C ILE A 6 22.03 3.09 36.00
N ASP A 7 21.97 1.77 36.21
CA ASP A 7 21.45 0.84 35.21
C ASP A 7 19.91 0.87 35.28
N SER A 8 19.31 1.84 34.58
CA SER A 8 17.86 2.01 34.53
C SER A 8 17.26 1.31 33.30
N PRO A 9 16.09 0.68 33.40
CA PRO A 9 15.44 -0.02 32.26
C PRO A 9 15.01 0.93 31.12
N VAL A 10 15.17 2.25 31.30
CA VAL A 10 14.81 3.27 30.33
C VAL A 10 15.86 3.38 29.22
N THR A 11 17.14 3.07 29.48
CA THR A 11 18.22 3.12 28.48
C THR A 11 18.31 1.88 27.59
N LYS A 12 17.56 0.80 27.91
CA LYS A 12 17.59 -0.47 27.18
C LYS A 12 16.34 -0.74 26.33
N ARG A 13 15.59 0.30 25.95
CA ARG A 13 14.43 0.12 25.06
C ARG A 13 14.93 -0.13 23.63
N LYS A 14 15.03 -1.40 23.25
CA LYS A 14 15.20 -1.82 21.84
C LYS A 14 14.19 -1.06 20.98
N GLY A 15 14.66 -0.35 19.95
CA GLY A 15 13.82 0.47 19.08
C GLY A 15 12.67 -0.32 18.46
N ILE A 16 11.61 0.36 18.04
CA ILE A 16 10.41 -0.24 17.44
C ILE A 16 10.74 -1.22 16.29
N PHE A 17 11.76 -0.91 15.49
CA PHE A 17 12.28 -1.79 14.44
C PHE A 17 12.92 -3.07 14.98
N SER A 18 13.71 -2.98 16.05
CA SER A 18 14.34 -4.13 16.71
C SER A 18 13.28 -5.06 17.35
N ARG A 19 12.20 -4.48 17.88
CA ARG A 19 11.07 -5.22 18.45
C ARG A 19 10.25 -5.91 17.35
N ALA A 20 9.97 -5.21 16.26
CA ALA A 20 9.32 -5.79 15.08
C ALA A 20 10.15 -6.94 14.48
N TRP A 21 11.46 -6.75 14.32
CA TRP A 21 12.37 -7.78 13.80
C TRP A 21 12.44 -9.02 14.69
N SER A 22 12.39 -8.83 16.02
CA SER A 22 12.39 -9.93 16.97
C SER A 22 11.05 -10.70 16.98
N ALA A 23 9.93 -10.02 16.73
CA ALA A 23 8.62 -10.65 16.62
C ALA A 23 8.51 -11.55 15.37
N LEU A 24 9.17 -11.15 14.28
CA LEU A 24 9.28 -11.93 13.03
C LEU A 24 10.21 -13.16 13.15
N ASN A 25 11.09 -13.20 14.16
CA ASN A 25 12.01 -14.33 14.38
C ASN A 25 11.47 -15.38 15.38
N THR A 26 10.15 -15.44 15.55
CA THR A 26 9.48 -16.47 16.36
C THR A 26 9.19 -17.73 15.55
N LYS A 27 9.09 -18.89 16.19
CA LYS A 27 8.79 -20.16 15.50
C LYS A 27 7.44 -20.12 14.77
N ALA A 28 6.46 -19.41 15.32
CA ALA A 28 5.15 -19.19 14.72
C ALA A 28 5.21 -18.31 13.46
N ALA A 29 6.01 -17.24 13.47
CA ALA A 29 6.23 -16.41 12.29
C ALA A 29 6.94 -17.21 11.16
N LYS A 30 7.88 -18.08 11.51
CA LYS A 30 8.55 -18.96 10.54
C LYS A 30 7.61 -20.04 9.96
N SER A 31 6.70 -20.60 10.77
CA SER A 31 5.70 -21.54 10.25
C SER A 31 4.67 -20.84 9.36
N LEU A 32 4.20 -19.65 9.74
CA LEU A 32 3.30 -18.86 8.91
C LEU A 32 3.96 -18.47 7.58
N TYR A 33 5.23 -18.04 7.61
CA TYR A 33 5.98 -17.75 6.40
C TYR A 33 6.08 -18.99 5.50
N LYS A 34 6.46 -20.14 6.04
CA LYS A 34 6.66 -21.37 5.26
C LYS A 34 5.37 -21.96 4.70
N TYR A 35 4.26 -21.90 5.43
CA TYR A 35 3.00 -22.55 5.03
C TYR A 35 1.98 -21.60 4.40
N VAL A 36 2.14 -20.29 4.54
CA VAL A 36 1.21 -19.29 3.98
C VAL A 36 1.91 -18.39 2.99
N ALA A 37 3.00 -17.73 3.41
CA ALA A 37 3.67 -16.75 2.54
C ALA A 37 4.39 -17.40 1.35
N VAL A 38 5.11 -18.51 1.56
CA VAL A 38 5.80 -19.25 0.48
C VAL A 38 4.83 -19.78 -0.59
N PRO A 39 3.73 -20.48 -0.27
CA PRO A 39 2.78 -20.91 -1.29
C PRO A 39 2.03 -19.74 -1.95
N LEU A 40 1.76 -18.64 -1.23
CA LEU A 40 1.20 -17.43 -1.85
C LEU A 40 2.16 -16.80 -2.86
N VAL A 41 3.44 -16.67 -2.51
CA VAL A 41 4.47 -16.14 -3.42
C VAL A 41 4.67 -17.09 -4.60
N LEU A 42 4.65 -18.41 -4.37
CA LEU A 42 4.72 -19.40 -5.43
C LEU A 42 3.49 -19.34 -6.35
N TRP A 43 2.29 -19.12 -5.81
CA TRP A 43 1.06 -18.93 -6.57
C TRP A 43 1.08 -17.65 -7.40
N MET A 44 1.55 -16.53 -6.82
CA MET A 44 1.74 -15.27 -7.54
C MET A 44 2.80 -15.39 -8.63
N ALA A 45 3.91 -16.07 -8.35
CA ALA A 45 4.96 -16.34 -9.34
C ALA A 45 4.44 -17.26 -10.47
N ALA A 46 3.69 -18.31 -10.13
CA ALA A 46 3.07 -19.20 -11.12
C ALA A 46 2.09 -18.46 -12.05
N ARG A 47 1.32 -17.50 -11.52
CA ARG A 47 0.52 -16.57 -12.33
C ARG A 47 1.36 -15.64 -13.21
N GLY A 48 2.57 -15.30 -12.81
CA GLY A 48 3.50 -14.48 -13.60
C GLY A 48 4.20 -15.24 -14.73
N PHE A 49 4.41 -16.55 -14.60
CA PHE A 49 5.16 -17.36 -15.59
C PHE A 49 4.28 -18.11 -16.61
N ALA A 50 3.01 -18.41 -16.29
CA ALA A 50 2.07 -18.90 -17.28
C ALA A 50 1.47 -17.69 -18.00
N GLN A 51 1.93 -17.42 -19.23
CA GLN A 51 1.38 -16.41 -20.12
C GLN A 51 -0.12 -16.69 -20.39
N ALA A 52 -0.98 -16.24 -19.48
CA ALA A 52 -2.40 -16.04 -19.71
C ALA A 52 -2.66 -14.64 -20.28
N ALA A 53 -1.68 -14.06 -20.99
CA ALA A 53 -1.84 -12.76 -21.63
C ALA A 53 -2.98 -12.75 -22.67
N ASP A 54 -3.40 -13.92 -23.15
CA ASP A 54 -4.51 -14.07 -24.09
C ASP A 54 -5.87 -14.28 -23.39
N LEU A 55 -5.95 -15.20 -22.41
CA LEU A 55 -7.20 -15.43 -21.68
C LEU A 55 -7.53 -14.31 -20.67
N ALA A 56 -6.52 -13.62 -20.14
CA ALA A 56 -6.72 -12.49 -19.24
C ALA A 56 -6.91 -11.16 -20.00
N LYS A 57 -6.72 -11.14 -21.32
CA LYS A 57 -6.84 -9.94 -22.16
C LYS A 57 -8.26 -9.37 -22.13
N GLU A 58 -9.26 -10.25 -22.13
CA GLU A 58 -10.68 -9.88 -22.03
C GLU A 58 -10.97 -9.18 -20.69
N GLY A 59 -10.42 -9.69 -19.58
CA GLY A 59 -10.60 -9.09 -18.26
C GLY A 59 -9.80 -7.81 -18.00
N VAL A 60 -8.77 -7.52 -18.81
CA VAL A 60 -7.98 -6.28 -18.68
C VAL A 60 -8.79 -5.07 -19.14
N GLN A 61 -9.59 -5.21 -20.19
CA GLN A 61 -10.43 -4.12 -20.69
C GLN A 61 -11.55 -3.80 -19.69
N ASP A 62 -12.26 -4.82 -19.20
CA ASP A 62 -13.31 -4.65 -18.18
C ASP A 62 -12.75 -4.06 -16.87
N ALA A 63 -11.54 -4.46 -16.46
CA ALA A 63 -10.87 -3.87 -15.32
C ALA A 63 -10.47 -2.41 -15.58
N GLY A 64 -10.05 -2.08 -16.79
CA GLY A 64 -9.77 -0.71 -17.23
C GLY A 64 -11.02 0.17 -17.19
N ASP A 65 -12.15 -0.32 -17.66
CA ASP A 65 -13.42 0.42 -17.65
C ASP A 65 -13.98 0.56 -16.22
N THR A 66 -13.74 -0.42 -15.36
CA THR A 66 -14.19 -0.41 -13.95
C THR A 66 -13.29 0.41 -13.03
N PHE A 67 -11.97 0.43 -13.24
CA PHE A 67 -11.03 1.08 -12.32
C PHE A 67 -10.24 2.23 -12.95
N GLY A 68 -10.41 2.50 -14.23
CA GLY A 68 -9.69 3.54 -14.96
C GLY A 68 -10.02 4.97 -14.51
N SER A 69 -9.24 5.93 -15.02
CA SER A 69 -9.34 7.34 -14.62
C SER A 69 -10.69 8.00 -14.88
N GLY A 70 -11.42 7.52 -15.89
CA GLY A 70 -12.77 7.99 -16.24
C GLY A 70 -13.90 7.22 -15.57
N SER A 71 -13.59 6.21 -14.75
CA SER A 71 -14.61 5.31 -14.20
C SER A 71 -15.39 5.92 -13.05
N SER A 72 -16.63 5.47 -12.88
CA SER A 72 -17.50 5.83 -11.75
C SER A 72 -16.91 5.38 -10.41
N VAL A 73 -16.18 4.27 -10.36
CA VAL A 73 -15.48 3.80 -9.16
C VAL A 73 -14.43 4.81 -8.72
N MET A 74 -13.63 5.31 -9.67
CA MET A 74 -12.63 6.34 -9.41
C MET A 74 -13.28 7.63 -8.90
N TYR A 75 -14.43 8.03 -9.47
CA TYR A 75 -15.20 9.17 -8.98
C TYR A 75 -15.65 9.00 -7.52
N TYR A 76 -16.15 7.83 -7.14
CA TYR A 76 -16.53 7.57 -5.75
C TYR A 76 -15.35 7.55 -4.79
N ILE A 77 -14.19 7.04 -5.21
CA ILE A 77 -12.95 7.10 -4.41
C ILE A 77 -12.53 8.55 -4.19
N MET A 78 -12.59 9.40 -5.21
CA MET A 78 -12.28 10.83 -5.08
C MET A 78 -13.21 11.55 -4.09
N ILE A 79 -14.52 11.25 -4.12
CA ILE A 79 -15.48 11.80 -3.16
C ILE A 79 -15.21 11.27 -1.75
N ALA A 80 -15.00 9.97 -1.60
CA ALA A 80 -14.76 9.34 -0.32
C ALA A 80 -13.51 9.94 0.37
N GLU A 81 -12.43 10.14 -0.37
CA GLU A 81 -11.21 10.76 0.15
C GLU A 81 -11.46 12.20 0.60
N ALA A 82 -12.18 13.01 -0.20
CA ALA A 82 -12.52 14.38 0.19
C ALA A 82 -13.32 14.43 1.49
N ILE A 83 -14.29 13.51 1.67
CA ILE A 83 -15.07 13.38 2.91
C ILE A 83 -14.17 12.95 4.07
N LEU A 84 -13.29 11.96 3.90
CA LEU A 84 -12.40 11.49 4.95
C LEU A 84 -11.42 12.58 5.40
N ILE A 85 -10.84 13.33 4.46
CA ILE A 85 -9.98 14.48 4.76
C ILE A 85 -10.78 15.55 5.49
N PHE A 86 -12.02 15.80 5.09
CA PHE A 86 -12.88 16.77 5.77
C PHE A 86 -13.22 16.35 7.20
N LEU A 87 -13.54 15.08 7.44
CA LEU A 87 -13.75 14.52 8.78
C LEU A 87 -12.47 14.62 9.63
N ALA A 88 -11.31 14.31 9.04
CA ALA A 88 -10.01 14.43 9.71
C ALA A 88 -9.67 15.89 10.04
N PHE A 89 -10.03 16.83 9.15
CA PHE A 89 -9.94 18.27 9.40
C PHE A 89 -10.82 18.68 10.57
N MET A 90 -12.09 18.25 10.63
CA MET A 90 -12.96 18.56 11.77
C MET A 90 -12.39 18.05 13.09
N LYS A 91 -11.79 16.84 13.09
CA LYS A 91 -11.19 16.25 14.29
C LYS A 91 -9.92 16.94 14.76
N THR A 92 -9.06 17.37 13.83
CA THR A 92 -7.72 17.90 14.17
C THR A 92 -7.63 19.42 14.10
N GLN A 93 -8.59 20.08 13.46
CA GLN A 93 -8.62 21.52 13.15
C GLN A 93 -7.34 22.01 12.45
N ASN A 94 -6.62 21.11 11.76
CA ASN A 94 -5.39 21.43 11.06
C ASN A 94 -5.67 21.72 9.57
N PRO A 95 -5.55 22.97 9.10
CA PRO A 95 -5.85 23.33 7.72
C PRO A 95 -4.90 22.67 6.70
N ALA A 96 -3.73 22.21 7.12
CA ALA A 96 -2.80 21.49 6.24
C ALA A 96 -3.40 20.20 5.66
N LEU A 97 -4.39 19.58 6.33
CA LEU A 97 -5.04 18.37 5.82
C LEU A 97 -5.83 18.63 4.54
N LEU A 98 -6.39 19.83 4.35
CA LEU A 98 -7.12 20.16 3.12
C LEU A 98 -6.21 20.16 1.87
N LEU A 99 -4.91 20.35 2.06
CA LEU A 99 -3.90 20.27 1.00
C LEU A 99 -3.79 18.84 0.43
N LEU A 100 -4.15 17.81 1.21
CA LEU A 100 -4.17 16.44 0.72
C LEU A 100 -5.18 16.22 -0.41
N ILE A 101 -6.26 17.01 -0.49
CA ILE A 101 -7.28 16.88 -1.54
C ILE A 101 -6.67 17.10 -2.94
N PRO A 102 -6.09 18.27 -3.28
CA PRO A 102 -5.49 18.48 -4.59
C PRO A 102 -4.29 17.55 -4.86
N VAL A 103 -3.49 17.25 -3.83
CA VAL A 103 -2.34 16.33 -3.96
C VAL A 103 -2.80 14.93 -4.33
N PHE A 104 -3.86 14.43 -3.68
CA PHE A 104 -4.43 13.12 -3.97
C PHE A 104 -5.03 13.07 -5.39
N ILE A 105 -5.78 14.10 -5.80
CA ILE A 105 -6.39 14.17 -7.14
C ILE A 105 -5.31 14.18 -8.24
N VAL A 106 -4.26 14.97 -8.10
CA VAL A 106 -3.18 15.01 -9.09
C VAL A 106 -2.38 13.71 -9.06
N GLY A 107 -2.05 13.20 -7.87
CA GLY A 107 -1.31 11.95 -7.71
C GLY A 107 -2.02 10.76 -8.35
N THR A 108 -3.31 10.60 -8.11
CA THR A 108 -4.14 9.57 -8.74
C THR A 108 -4.18 9.75 -10.26
N LYS A 109 -4.40 10.97 -10.77
CA LYS A 109 -4.35 11.22 -12.22
C LYS A 109 -3.01 10.83 -12.87
N ILE A 110 -1.88 11.11 -12.21
CA ILE A 110 -0.55 10.73 -12.70
C ILE A 110 -0.41 9.21 -12.73
N VAL A 111 -0.76 8.53 -11.63
CA VAL A 111 -0.66 7.05 -11.54
C VAL A 111 -1.49 6.38 -12.63
N PHE A 112 -2.74 6.81 -12.82
CA PHE A 112 -3.60 6.25 -13.87
C PHE A 112 -3.15 6.66 -15.27
N GLY A 113 -2.59 7.86 -15.45
CA GLY A 113 -1.96 8.27 -16.70
C GLY A 113 -0.75 7.42 -17.08
N LEU A 114 0.04 6.95 -16.11
CA LEU A 114 1.15 6.04 -16.34
C LEU A 114 0.69 4.63 -16.71
N ILE A 115 -0.40 4.16 -16.10
CA ILE A 115 -0.98 2.83 -16.38
C ILE A 115 -1.66 2.82 -17.76
N GLY A 116 -2.41 3.86 -18.13
CA GLY A 116 -3.04 4.00 -19.44
C GLY A 116 -2.09 4.44 -20.56
N GLY A 117 -0.93 5.00 -20.22
CA GLY A 117 0.11 5.45 -21.15
C GLY A 117 1.21 4.42 -21.44
N ALA A 118 1.13 3.20 -20.88
CA ALA A 118 2.00 2.11 -21.28
C ALA A 118 1.76 1.82 -22.78
N PRO A 119 2.82 1.75 -23.61
CA PRO A 119 2.68 1.74 -25.06
C PRO A 119 1.98 0.46 -25.52
N SER A 120 0.68 0.54 -25.80
CA SER A 120 0.07 -0.35 -26.78
C SER A 120 0.70 0.01 -28.11
N GLY A 121 1.55 -0.88 -28.62
CA GLY A 121 2.38 -0.61 -29.78
C GLY A 121 1.61 -0.14 -31.00
N THR A 122 1.98 1.06 -31.48
CA THR A 122 1.92 1.54 -32.88
C THR A 122 0.52 1.81 -33.48
N PRO A 123 0.46 2.69 -34.52
CA PRO A 123 -0.32 3.93 -34.59
C PRO A 123 -1.83 3.78 -34.82
#